data_AF-A0A447JKY3-F1
#
_entry.id   AF-A0A447JKY3-F1
#
_cell.length_a   1.000
_cell.length_b   1.000
_cell.length_c   1.000
_cell.angle_alpha   90.00
_cell.angle_beta   90.00
_cell.angle_gamma   90.00
#
_symmetry.space_group_name_H-M   'P 1'
#
loop_
_entity.id
_entity.type
_entity.pdbx_description
1 polymer ?
#
loop_
_entity_poly.entity_id
_entity_poly.type
_entity_poly.pdbx_seq_one_letter_code
_entity_poly.pdbx_strand_id
1 'polypeptide(L)'
;MNYNTYLLGREGYFSLNLVTDRGSVDHEIPLAKRILSAVKFNSGQRYADFNESTDKIAEYGLAALIGGIAAKKVGLLAMLGIALLKFWKVTAIGVVAVGALARKLLSRKKD
;
A
#
# COMPACT_ATOMS: atom_id res chain seq x y z
N MET A 1 28.52 9.42 9.46
CA MET A 1 27.93 8.35 8.63
C MET A 1 26.90 7.61 9.47
N ASN A 2 25.81 7.11 8.87
CA ASN A 2 24.78 6.35 9.58
C ASN A 2 24.50 5.05 8.80
N TYR A 3 24.79 3.91 9.43
CA TYR A 3 24.49 2.59 8.90
C TYR A 3 23.40 1.94 9.74
N ASN A 4 22.28 1.61 9.11
CA ASN A 4 21.18 0.90 9.74
C ASN A 4 21.17 -0.55 9.26
N THR A 5 21.34 -1.49 10.19
CA THR A 5 21.32 -2.92 9.91
C THR A 5 20.20 -3.59 10.69
N TYR A 6 19.45 -4.47 10.03
CA TYR A 6 18.34 -5.19 10.64
C TYR A 6 18.65 -6.68 10.73
N LEU A 7 18.38 -7.27 11.89
CA LEU A 7 18.40 -8.71 12.11
C LEU A 7 16.96 -9.20 12.23
N LEU A 8 16.54 -10.04 11.27
CA LEU A 8 15.15 -10.47 11.13
C LEU A 8 14.84 -11.65 12.05
N GLY A 9 13.77 -11.52 12.82
CA GLY A 9 13.14 -12.58 13.61
C GLY A 9 11.79 -12.96 13.02
N ARG A 10 11.11 -13.93 13.64
CA ARG A 10 9.81 -14.43 13.17
C ARG A 10 8.69 -13.39 13.25
N GLU A 11 8.65 -12.66 14.36
CA GLU A 11 7.57 -11.72 14.69
C GLU A 11 8.04 -10.25 14.67
N GLY A 12 9.26 -9.99 14.21
CA GLY A 12 9.84 -8.65 14.22
C GLY A 12 11.31 -8.63 13.82
N TYR A 13 12.03 -7.59 14.23
CA TYR A 13 13.45 -7.45 13.95
C TYR A 13 14.16 -6.67 15.06
N PHE A 14 15.46 -6.89 15.20
CA PHE A 14 16.35 -5.97 15.92
C PHE A 14 17.00 -5.01 14.94
N SER A 15 17.06 -3.73 15.29
CA SER A 15 17.76 -2.70 14.51
C SER A 15 19.02 -2.29 15.23
N LEU A 16 20.14 -2.27 14.50
CA LEU A 16 21.40 -1.73 14.93
C LEU A 16 21.71 -0.50 14.08
N ASN A 17 21.75 0.66 14.72
CA ASN A 17 22.14 1.91 14.08
C ASN A 17 23.57 2.29 14.50
N LEU A 18 24.50 2.21 13.56
CA LEU A 18 25.88 2.64 13.77
C LEU A 18 26.02 4.09 13.29
N VAL A 19 26.21 5.00 14.25
CA VAL A 19 26.51 6.42 14.01
C VAL A 19 27.98 6.65 14.31
N THR A 20 28.77 6.98 13.28
CA THR A 20 30.23 7.15 13.42
C THR A 20 30.81 8.14 12.41
N ASP A 21 32.05 8.55 12.60
CA ASP A 21 32.80 9.44 11.72
C ASP A 21 33.33 8.72 10.47
N ARG A 22 33.60 9.48 9.40
CA ARG A 22 34.09 8.90 8.14
C ARG A 22 35.46 8.22 8.27
N GLY A 23 36.30 8.68 9.19
CA GLY A 23 37.66 8.14 9.37
C GLY A 23 37.74 6.83 10.16
N SER A 24 36.71 6.51 10.94
CA SER A 24 36.70 5.33 11.83
C SER A 24 35.74 4.23 11.37
N VAL A 25 34.87 4.53 10.40
CA VAL A 25 33.84 3.61 9.89
C VAL A 25 34.37 2.23 9.50
N ASP A 26 35.52 2.15 8.82
CA ASP A 26 36.09 0.89 8.35
C ASP A 26 36.57 -0.01 9.50
N HIS A 27 36.95 0.60 10.63
CA HIS A 27 37.35 -0.12 11.85
C HIS A 27 36.14 -0.50 12.73
N GLU A 28 35.08 0.30 12.70
CA GLU A 28 33.90 0.11 13.55
C GLU A 28 32.86 -0.85 12.94
N ILE A 29 32.77 -0.95 11.61
CA ILE A 29 31.88 -1.90 10.93
C ILE A 29 32.15 -3.36 11.37
N PRO A 30 33.41 -3.86 11.39
CA PRO A 30 33.69 -5.20 11.89
C PRO A 30 33.29 -5.42 13.35
N LEU A 31 33.43 -4.40 14.20
CA LEU A 31 32.99 -4.45 15.59
C LEU A 31 31.46 -4.55 15.67
N ALA A 32 30.74 -3.71 14.93
CA ALA A 32 29.28 -3.76 14.84
C ALA A 32 28.78 -5.13 14.36
N LYS A 33 29.45 -5.74 13.37
CA LYS A 33 29.14 -7.09 12.89
C LYS A 33 29.34 -8.16 13.97
N ARG A 34 30.39 -8.05 14.80
CA ARG A 34 30.61 -8.98 15.93
C ARG A 34 29.54 -8.86 17.00
N ILE A 35 29.10 -7.65 17.30
CA ILE A 35 27.99 -7.41 18.24
C ILE A 35 26.71 -8.04 17.67
N LEU A 36 26.42 -7.81 16.39
CA LEU A 36 25.24 -8.37 15.74
C LEU A 36 25.24 -9.90 15.69
N SER A 37 26.40 -10.54 15.47
CA SER A 37 26.50 -12.01 15.42
C SER A 37 26.35 -12.68 16.78
N ALA A 38 26.61 -11.95 17.88
CA ALA A 38 26.33 -12.41 19.22
C ALA A 38 24.83 -12.38 19.55
N VAL A 39 24.04 -11.58 18.84
CA VAL A 39 22.58 -11.54 18.99
C VAL A 39 21.98 -12.70 18.20
N LYS A 40 21.34 -13.63 18.91
CA LYS A 40 20.62 -14.76 18.31
C LYS A 40 19.20 -14.81 18.82
N PHE A 41 18.27 -15.07 17.90
CA PHE A 41 16.90 -15.38 18.26
C PHE A 41 16.81 -16.78 18.84
N ASN A 42 15.99 -16.92 19.89
CA ASN A 42 15.64 -18.21 20.47
C ASN A 42 14.97 -19.11 19.42
N SER A 43 15.02 -20.42 19.63
CA SER A 43 14.34 -21.39 18.76
C SER A 43 12.84 -21.09 18.68
N GLY A 44 12.26 -21.11 17.48
CA GLY A 44 10.86 -20.77 17.24
C GLY A 44 10.60 -19.27 17.07
N GLN A 45 11.62 -18.41 17.23
CA GLN A 45 11.53 -16.96 17.04
C GLN A 45 12.46 -16.46 15.93
N ARG A 46 13.16 -17.36 15.23
CA ARG A 46 14.03 -17.00 14.10
C ARG A 46 13.16 -16.76 12.87
N TYR A 47 13.64 -15.90 11.98
CA TYR A 47 12.96 -15.68 10.70
C TYR A 47 12.76 -16.98 9.90
N ALA A 48 13.72 -17.90 9.97
CA ALA A 48 13.62 -19.22 9.32
C ALA A 48 12.54 -20.14 9.94
N ASP A 49 12.07 -19.84 11.16
CA ASP A 49 11.03 -20.60 11.84
C ASP A 49 9.62 -20.04 11.53
N PHE A 50 9.51 -19.16 10.52
CA PHE A 50 8.24 -18.60 10.06
C PHE A 50 7.31 -19.69 9.51
N ASN A 51 6.04 -19.61 9.89
CA ASN A 51 5.00 -20.51 9.44
C ASN A 51 3.79 -19.72 8.94
N GLU A 52 3.56 -19.79 7.63
CA GLU A 52 2.44 -19.13 6.93
C GLU A 52 1.05 -19.46 7.49
N SER A 53 0.89 -20.64 8.10
CA SER A 53 -0.41 -21.10 8.63
C SER A 53 -0.73 -20.54 10.02
N THR A 54 0.28 -20.16 10.81
CA THR A 54 0.10 -19.72 12.21
C THR A 54 0.51 -18.28 12.44
N ASP A 55 1.47 -17.78 11.66
CA ASP A 55 2.06 -16.48 11.88
C ASP A 55 1.26 -15.40 11.16
N LYS A 56 1.04 -14.29 11.86
CA LYS A 56 0.21 -13.19 11.34
C LYS A 56 0.97 -12.42 10.27
N ILE A 57 0.52 -12.52 9.02
CA ILE A 57 0.93 -11.61 7.95
C ILE A 57 0.06 -10.35 8.05
N ALA A 58 0.65 -9.18 7.86
CA ALA A 58 -0.04 -7.88 7.93
C ALA A 58 -0.95 -7.61 6.70
N GLU A 59 -1.67 -8.62 6.24
CA GLU A 59 -2.53 -8.56 5.04
C GLU A 59 -3.62 -7.50 5.19
N TYR A 60 -4.20 -7.37 6.39
CA TYR A 60 -5.24 -6.37 6.66
C TYR A 60 -4.78 -4.92 6.43
N GLY A 61 -3.51 -4.60 6.69
CA GLY A 61 -2.99 -3.23 6.49
C GLY A 61 -2.87 -2.88 5.00
N LEU A 62 -2.38 -3.82 4.19
CA LEU A 62 -2.29 -3.64 2.75
C LEU A 62 -3.67 -3.65 2.09
N ALA A 63 -4.56 -4.55 2.52
CA ALA A 63 -5.95 -4.60 2.06
C ALA A 63 -6.71 -3.32 2.42
N ALA A 64 -6.49 -2.74 3.61
CA ALA A 64 -7.07 -1.46 3.98
C ALA A 64 -6.51 -0.28 3.16
N LEU A 65 -5.20 -0.29 2.85
CA LEU A 65 -4.58 0.73 2.01
C LEU A 65 -5.14 0.70 0.58
N ILE A 66 -5.18 -0.50 -0.04
CA ILE A 66 -5.70 -0.70 -1.39
C ILE A 66 -7.22 -0.45 -1.41
N GLY A 67 -7.96 -1.01 -0.45
CA GLY A 67 -9.40 -0.87 -0.31
C GLY A 67 -9.83 0.57 -0.05
N GLY A 68 -9.08 1.34 0.74
CA GLY A 68 -9.33 2.76 0.97
C GLY A 68 -9.18 3.62 -0.29
N ILE A 69 -8.20 3.31 -1.15
CA ILE A 69 -8.03 3.97 -2.45
C ILE A 69 -9.18 3.60 -3.41
N ALA A 70 -9.56 2.32 -3.45
CA ALA A 70 -10.68 1.85 -4.27
C ALA A 70 -12.02 2.44 -3.81
N ALA A 71 -12.27 2.47 -2.50
CA ALA A 71 -13.48 3.02 -1.89
C ALA A 71 -13.66 4.51 -2.20
N LYS A 72 -12.58 5.31 -2.28
CA LYS A 72 -12.66 6.71 -2.72
C LYS A 72 -13.21 6.85 -4.14
N LYS A 73 -12.79 5.99 -5.07
CA LYS A 73 -13.24 6.03 -6.47
C LYS A 73 -14.69 5.55 -6.62
N VAL A 74 -15.05 4.49 -5.90
CA VAL A 74 -16.43 3.97 -5.87
C VAL A 74 -17.37 4.95 -5.18
N GLY A 75 -16.92 5.63 -4.13
CA GLY A 75 -17.70 6.62 -3.38
C GLY A 75 -18.16 7.79 -4.25
N LEU A 76 -17.33 8.27 -5.18
CA LEU A 76 -17.73 9.34 -6.11
C LEU A 76 -18.82 8.88 -7.08
N LEU A 77 -18.69 7.67 -7.64
CA LEU A 77 -19.70 7.09 -8.54
C LEU A 77 -21.01 6.77 -7.80
N ALA A 78 -20.92 6.28 -6.57
CA ALA A 78 -22.07 6.05 -5.71
C ALA A 78 -22.79 7.36 -5.37
N MET A 79 -22.05 8.43 -5.02
CA MET A 79 -22.62 9.75 -4.79
C MET A 79 -23.29 10.33 -6.03
N LEU A 80 -22.68 10.18 -7.21
CA LEU A 80 -23.29 10.55 -8.49
C LEU A 80 -24.56 9.75 -8.76
N GLY A 81 -24.54 8.43 -8.58
CA GLY A 81 -25.71 7.56 -8.76
C GLY A 81 -26.85 7.95 -7.81
N ILE A 82 -26.54 8.21 -6.54
CA ILE A 82 -27.52 8.69 -5.55
C ILE A 82 -28.08 10.06 -5.95
N ALA A 83 -27.25 11.00 -6.41
CA ALA A 83 -27.70 12.30 -6.87
C ALA A 83 -28.61 12.19 -8.09
N LEU A 84 -28.24 11.38 -9.09
CA LEU A 84 -29.04 11.13 -10.29
C LEU A 84 -30.38 10.46 -9.95
N LEU A 85 -30.39 9.52 -8.99
CA LEU A 85 -31.63 8.90 -8.52
C LEU A 85 -32.51 9.89 -7.76
N LYS A 86 -31.90 10.72 -6.90
CA LYS A 86 -32.61 11.74 -6.11
C LYS A 86 -33.22 12.83 -7.00
N PHE A 87 -32.59 13.15 -8.13
CA PHE A 87 -33.07 14.13 -9.12
C PHE A 87 -33.53 13.47 -10.43
N TRP A 88 -34.17 12.30 -10.36
CA TRP A 88 -34.46 11.46 -11.52
C TRP A 88 -35.21 12.17 -12.67
N LYS A 89 -36.10 13.12 -12.38
CA LYS A 89 -36.82 13.89 -13.42
C LYS A 89 -35.87 14.77 -14.24
N VAL A 90 -34.93 15.45 -13.57
CA VAL A 90 -33.92 16.31 -14.21
C VAL A 90 -32.91 15.45 -14.96
N THR A 91 -32.49 14.33 -14.35
CA THR A 91 -31.63 13.34 -14.99
C THR A 91 -32.25 12.75 -16.26
N ALA A 92 -33.54 12.40 -16.25
CA ALA A 92 -34.23 11.86 -17.41
C ALA A 92 -34.22 12.85 -18.59
N ILE A 93 -34.48 14.14 -18.34
CA ILE A 93 -34.42 15.18 -19.37
C ILE A 93 -32.98 15.34 -19.90
N GLY A 94 -31.99 15.34 -19.01
CA GLY A 94 -30.57 15.42 -19.37
C GLY A 94 -30.10 14.26 -20.26
N VAL A 95 -30.51 13.04 -19.93
CA VAL A 95 -30.17 11.83 -20.72
C VAL A 95 -30.77 11.90 -22.12
N VAL A 96 -32.03 12.34 -22.26
CA VAL A 96 -32.68 12.50 -23.57
C VAL A 96 -31.97 13.56 -24.41
N ALA A 97 -31.59 14.70 -23.82
CA ALA A 97 -30.87 15.76 -24.52
C ALA A 97 -29.49 15.33 -25.02
N VAL A 98 -28.71 14.63 -24.17
CA VAL A 98 -27.39 14.10 -24.54
C VAL A 98 -27.51 13.02 -25.61
N GLY A 99 -28.48 12.11 -25.49
CA GLY A 99 -28.74 11.07 -26.48
C GLY A 99 -29.12 11.64 -27.85
N ALA A 100 -29.93 12.70 -27.88
CA ALA A 100 -30.29 13.39 -29.11
C ALA A 100 -29.09 14.08 -29.77
N LEU A 101 -28.22 14.73 -29.00
CA LEU A 101 -26.98 15.34 -29.49
C LEU A 101 -25.99 14.29 -30.02
N ALA A 102 -25.80 13.19 -29.30
CA ALA A 102 -24.94 12.09 -29.74
C ALA A 102 -25.42 11.48 -31.05
N ARG A 103 -26.73 11.23 -31.19
CA ARG A 103 -27.33 10.74 -32.43
C ARG A 103 -27.15 11.72 -33.59
N LYS A 104 -27.30 13.03 -33.34
CA LYS A 104 -27.11 14.08 -34.35
C LYS A 104 -25.65 14.18 -34.82
N LEU A 105 -24.69 14.00 -33.92
CA LEU A 105 -23.26 14.00 -34.25
C LEU A 105 -22.83 12.71 -34.99
N LEU A 106 -23.38 11.55 -34.61
CA LEU A 106 -23.10 10.27 -35.25
C LEU A 106 -23.77 10.13 -36.62
N SER A 107 -24.99 10.64 -36.79
CA SER A 107 -25.67 10.67 -38.10
C SER A 107 -25.00 11.63 -39.10
N ARG A 108 -24.31 12.67 -38.63
CA ARG A 108 -23.54 13.59 -39.48
C ARG A 108 -22.28 13.00 -40.10
N LYS A 109 -21.85 11.82 -39.65
CA LYS A 109 -20.65 11.11 -40.14
C LYS A 109 -20.99 9.98 -41.11
N LYS A 110 -22.27 9.80 -41.43
CA LYS A 110 -22.78 8.71 -42.27
C LYS A 110 -23.18 9.16 -43.69
N ASP A 111 -22.95 10.44 -43.99
CA ASP A 111 -22.85 11.02 -45.33
C ASP A 111 -21.36 11.32 -45.61
#